data_AF-A0A950JRL0-F1
#
_entry.id   AF-A0A950JRL0-F1
#
_cell.length_a   1.000
_cell.length_b   1.000
_cell.length_c   1.000
_cell.angle_alpha   90.00
_cell.angle_beta   90.00
_cell.angle_gamma   90.00
#
_symmetry.space_group_name_H-M   'P 1'
#
loop_
_entity.id
_entity.type
_entity.pdbx_description
1 polymer ?
#
loop_
_entity_poly.entity_id
_entity_poly.type
_entity_poly.pdbx_seq_one_letter_code
_entity_poly.pdbx_strand_id
1 'polypeptide(L)' 'MHDNIHDMIRQEPVLATLRRDRQRAITRQSRISHFQEKAEELRAVAEDVILSETKQMLWRLADNYERMARHLTELTRQPS' A
#
# COMPACT_ATOMS: atom_id res chain seq x y z
N MET A 1 -48.58 4.23 1.08
CA MET A 1 -47.26 3.74 0.63
C MET A 1 -46.37 4.95 0.32
N HIS A 2 -45.74 5.57 1.32
CA HIS A 2 -44.90 6.76 1.13
C HIS A 2 -43.62 6.75 1.99
N ASP A 3 -43.08 5.57 2.30
CA ASP A 3 -41.86 5.41 3.11
C ASP A 3 -40.67 4.93 2.26
N ASN A 4 -40.22 5.72 1.28
CA ASN A 4 -39.05 5.31 0.48
C ASN A 4 -38.09 6.42 0.04
N ILE A 5 -38.43 7.69 0.25
CA ILE A 5 -37.55 8.81 -0.16
C ILE A 5 -36.60 9.20 0.98
N HIS A 6 -37.04 9.07 2.24
CA HIS A 6 -36.23 9.42 3.42
C HIS A 6 -35.06 8.47 3.67
N ASP A 7 -35.16 7.19 3.30
CA ASP A 7 -34.07 6.23 3.42
C ASP A 7 -33.03 6.35 2.31
N MET A 8 -33.42 6.81 1.11
CA MET A 8 -32.51 6.98 -0.03
C MET A 8 -31.52 8.14 0.20
N ILE A 9 -31.97 9.23 0.83
CA ILE A 9 -31.13 10.39 1.19
C ILE A 9 -30.15 10.07 2.33
N ARG A 10 -30.48 9.11 3.21
CA ARG A 10 -29.60 8.67 4.30
C ARG A 10 -28.52 7.69 3.88
N GLN A 11 -28.67 7.00 2.75
CA GLN A 11 -27.72 5.99 2.27
C GLN A 11 -26.57 6.55 1.42
N GLU A 12 -26.75 7.70 0.76
CA GLU A 12 -25.66 8.34 -0.01
C GLU A 12 -24.37 8.61 0.77
N PRO A 13 -24.39 9.16 2.02
CA PRO A 13 -23.16 9.40 2.75
C PRO A 13 -22.43 8.09 3.10
N VAL A 14 -23.15 7.01 3.40
CA VAL A 14 -22.58 5.69 3.73
C VAL A 14 -21.98 5.02 2.50
N LEU A 15 -22.65 5.11 1.34
CA LEU A 15 -22.10 4.58 0.08
C LEU A 15 -20.86 5.38 -0.37
N ALA A 16 -20.84 6.69 -0.15
CA ALA A 16 -19.69 7.53 -0.46
C ALA A 16 -18.47 7.23 0.45
N THR A 17 -18.66 6.97 1.74
CA THR A 17 -17.56 6.56 2.64
C THR A 17 -17.02 5.19 2.27
N LEU A 18 -17.88 4.20 2.02
CA LEU A 18 -17.46 2.86 1.59
C LEU A 18 -16.66 2.89 0.28
N ARG A 19 -17.09 3.70 -0.71
CA ARG A 19 -16.36 3.91 -1.96
C ARG A 19 -14.97 4.52 -1.71
N ARG A 20 -14.87 5.52 -0.83
CA ARG A 20 -13.59 6.14 -0.46
C ARG A 20 -12.67 5.18 0.28
N ASP A 21 -13.20 4.36 1.19
CA ASP A 21 -12.41 3.39 1.95
C ASP A 21 -11.87 2.28 1.05
N ARG A 22 -12.71 1.80 0.12
CA ARG A 22 -12.29 0.86 -0.92
C ARG A 22 -11.21 1.46 -1.82
N GLN A 23 -11.37 2.71 -2.27
CA GLN A 23 -10.35 3.37 -3.08
C GLN A 23 -9.04 3.56 -2.31
N ARG A 24 -9.11 3.94 -1.02
CA ARG A 24 -7.94 4.04 -0.13
C ARG A 24 -7.24 2.70 0.05
N ALA A 25 -7.99 1.62 0.20
CA ALA A 25 -7.45 0.26 0.29
C ALA A 25 -6.74 -0.15 -1.01
N ILE A 26 -7.33 0.12 -2.18
CA ILE A 26 -6.70 -0.14 -3.49
C ILE A 26 -5.39 0.65 -3.63
N THR A 27 -5.40 1.94 -3.29
CA THR A 27 -4.19 2.78 -3.34
C THR A 27 -3.11 2.29 -2.38
N ARG A 28 -3.47 1.82 -1.18
CA ARG A 28 -2.50 1.21 -0.23
C ARG A 28 -1.90 -0.08 -0.79
N GLN A 29 -2.74 -0.96 -1.35
CA GLN A 29 -2.28 -2.21 -1.94
C GLN A 29 -1.31 -1.98 -3.10
N SER A 30 -1.62 -1.04 -3.99
CA SER A 30 -0.72 -0.66 -5.09
C SER A 30 0.63 -0.13 -4.58
N ARG A 31 0.62 0.68 -3.52
CA ARG A 31 1.86 1.17 -2.89
C ARG A 31 2.69 0.06 -2.23
N ILE A 32 2.04 -0.92 -1.61
CA ILE A 32 2.70 -2.10 -1.04
C ILE A 32 3.44 -2.86 -2.15
N SER A 33 2.75 -3.17 -3.24
CA SER A 33 3.33 -3.87 -4.39
C SER A 33 4.50 -3.09 -4.99
N HIS A 34 4.35 -1.77 -5.18
CA HIS A 34 5.43 -0.93 -5.68
C HIS A 34 6.70 -0.98 -4.82
N PHE A 35 6.56 -0.94 -3.49
CA PHE A 35 7.71 -1.04 -2.59
C PHE A 35 8.35 -2.44 -2.60
N GLN A 36 7.55 -3.50 -2.75
CA GLN A 36 8.08 -4.86 -2.90
C GLN A 36 8.88 -5.01 -4.19
N GLU A 37 8.33 -4.54 -5.31
CA GLU A 37 9.01 -4.53 -6.61
C GLU A 37 10.33 -3.76 -6.56
N LYS A 38 10.34 -2.59 -5.91
CA LYS A 38 11.58 -1.80 -5.73
C LYS A 38 12.61 -2.50 -4.85
N ALA A 39 12.18 -3.19 -3.80
CA ALA A 39 13.08 -3.98 -2.99
C ALA A 39 13.73 -5.12 -3.80
N GLU A 40 12.95 -5.83 -4.61
CA GLU A 40 13.43 -6.91 -5.48
C GLU A 40 14.40 -6.40 -6.56
N GLU A 41 14.06 -5.29 -7.22
CA GLU A 41 14.93 -4.65 -8.22
C GLU A 41 16.30 -4.28 -7.62
N LEU A 42 16.31 -3.67 -6.43
CA LEU A 42 17.55 -3.29 -5.75
C LEU A 42 18.40 -4.49 -5.34
N ARG A 43 17.77 -5.61 -4.93
CA ARG A 43 18.49 -6.86 -4.65
C ARG A 43 19.13 -7.43 -5.91
N ALA A 44 18.39 -7.45 -7.02
CA ALA A 44 18.91 -7.91 -8.30
C ALA A 44 20.12 -7.08 -8.73
N VAL A 45 20.01 -5.74 -8.67
CA VAL A 45 21.13 -4.83 -8.99
C VAL A 45 22.30 -5.06 -8.02
N ALA A 46 22.05 -5.29 -6.73
CA ALA A 46 23.10 -5.52 -5.75
C ALA A 46 23.91 -6.81 -6.02
N GLU A 47 23.33 -7.81 -6.68
CA GLU A 47 24.07 -9.03 -7.03
C GLU A 47 25.10 -8.78 -8.13
N ASP A 48 24.82 -7.88 -9.06
CA ASP A 48 25.71 -7.55 -10.17
C ASP A 48 26.81 -6.54 -9.80
N VAL A 49 26.73 -5.92 -8.62
CA VAL A 49 27.68 -4.89 -8.18
C VAL A 49 28.91 -5.49 -7.49
N ILE A 50 30.08 -5.18 -8.04
CA ILE A 50 31.40 -5.61 -7.53
C ILE A 50 31.86 -4.75 -6.34
N LEU A 51 31.56 -3.45 -6.35
CA LEU A 51 32.00 -2.53 -5.30
C LEU A 51 31.23 -2.79 -4.00
N SER A 52 31.94 -3.30 -2.98
CA SER A 52 31.36 -3.73 -1.71
C SER A 52 30.49 -2.65 -1.04
N GLU A 53 30.95 -1.40 -1.00
CA GLU A 53 30.20 -0.29 -0.39
C GLU A 53 28.88 -0.03 -1.12
N THR A 54 28.90 -0.01 -2.46
CA THR A 54 27.70 0.16 -3.28
C THR A 54 26.76 -1.03 -3.12
N LYS A 55 27.27 -2.26 -3.10
CA LYS A 55 26.47 -3.47 -2.85
C LYS A 55 25.77 -3.38 -1.50
N GLN A 56 26.48 -3.02 -0.43
CA GLN A 56 25.90 -2.85 0.90
C GLN A 56 24.85 -1.74 0.95
N MET A 57 25.07 -0.63 0.25
CA MET A 57 24.09 0.46 0.16
C MET A 57 22.80 -0.02 -0.52
N LEU A 58 22.91 -0.75 -1.63
CA LEU A 58 21.75 -1.28 -2.36
C LEU A 58 20.95 -2.28 -1.50
N TRP A 59 21.62 -3.17 -0.77
CA TRP A 59 20.95 -4.07 0.18
C TRP A 59 20.21 -3.31 1.28
N ARG A 60 20.82 -2.27 1.88
CA ARG A 60 20.14 -1.43 2.88
C ARG A 60 18.92 -0.72 2.31
N LEU A 61 19.00 -0.24 1.06
CA LEU A 61 17.86 0.40 0.39
C LEU A 61 16.74 -0.62 0.12
N ALA A 62 17.07 -1.83 -0.34
CA ALA A 62 16.09 -2.89 -0.53
C ALA A 62 15.35 -3.22 0.77
N ASP A 63 16.08 -3.35 1.88
CA ASP A 63 15.49 -3.60 3.20
C ASP A 63 14.58 -2.45 3.65
N ASN A 64 14.96 -1.20 3.37
CA ASN A 64 14.10 -0.04 3.67
C ASN A 64 12.79 -0.09 2.90
N TYR A 65 12.82 -0.41 1.60
CA TYR A 65 11.61 -0.57 0.80
C TYR A 65 10.73 -1.71 1.32
N GLU A 66 11.32 -2.84 1.70
CA GLU A 66 10.57 -3.94 2.29
C GLU A 66 9.92 -3.55 3.63
N ARG A 67 10.62 -2.82 4.49
CA ARG A 67 10.05 -2.29 5.74
C ARG A 67 8.88 -1.34 5.48
N MET A 68 8.98 -0.48 4.47
CA MET A 68 7.87 0.40 4.07
C MET A 68 6.64 -0.40 3.60
N ALA A 69 6.85 -1.47 2.83
CA ALA A 69 5.77 -2.37 2.41
C ALA A 69 5.12 -3.07 3.61
N ARG A 70 5.92 -3.56 4.56
CA ARG A 70 5.43 -4.20 5.79
C ARG A 70 4.62 -3.23 6.65
N HIS A 71 5.11 -2.02 6.88
CA HIS A 71 4.36 -1.02 7.65
C HIS A 71 3.04 -0.64 7.00
N LEU A 72 3.00 -0.47 5.68
CA LEU A 72 1.73 -0.25 4.98
C LEU A 72 0.78 -1.45 5.10
N THR A 73 1.32 -2.67 5.09
CA THR A 73 0.52 -3.90 5.29
C THR A 73 -0.06 -3.95 6.70
N GLU A 74 0.73 -3.61 7.72
CA GLU A 74 0.29 -3.54 9.12
C GLU A 74 -0.81 -2.49 9.32
N LEU A 75 -0.65 -1.30 8.74
CA LEU A 75 -1.67 -0.24 8.73
C LEU A 75 -2.94 -0.65 7.98
N THR A 76 -2.86 -1.61 7.07
CA THR A 76 -4.03 -2.13 6.34
C THR A 76 -4.75 -3.23 7.14
N ARG A 77 -4.04 -3.93 8.04
CA ARG A 77 -4.60 -4.99 8.90
C ARG A 77 -5.25 -4.46 10.19
N GLN A 78 -4.85 -3.28 10.68
CA GLN A 78 -5.49 -2.67 11.84
C GLN A 78 -6.82 -2.00 11.43
N PRO A 79 -7.98 -2.47 11.91
CA PRO A 79 -9.23 -1.74 11.74
C PRO A 79 -9.14 -0.44 12.54
N SER A 80 -9.47 0.68 11.88
CA SER A 80 -9.65 1.99 12.52
C SER A 80 -10.97 2.04 13.28
#